data_AF-A0A534S502-F1
#
_entry.id   AF-A0A534S502-F1
#
_cell.length_a   1.000
_cell.length_b   1.000
_cell.length_c   1.000
_cell.angle_alpha   90.00
_cell.angle_beta   90.00
_cell.angle_gamma   90.00
#
_symmetry.space_group_name_H-M   'P 1'
#
loop_
_entity.id
_entity.type
_entity.pdbx_description
1 polymer ?
#
loop_
_entity_poly.entity_id
_entity_poly.type
_entity_poly.pdbx_seq_one_letter_code
_entity_poly.pdbx_strand_id
1 'polypeptide(L)'
;MAFLTAEEFGAAIGVLAEHHGVERLRERLARLNAFTSRRGLNSAPAIADRLFALSGGLRRQVGATFAFTSLWQELVGARLGETGEKRLETLADEVNACLAPDDTIVSGKEADIDRALAAYREALTEVAGPAVARLDMLMKAVPAVAEHLRAAPVAPLPDPSPQA
;
A
#
# COMPACT_ATOMS: atom_id res chain seq x y z
N MET A 1 11.68 4.50 -3.59
CA MET A 1 10.45 3.73 -3.28
C MET A 1 10.42 2.47 -4.12
N ALA A 2 9.96 1.37 -3.54
CA ALA A 2 9.74 0.12 -4.23
C ALA A 2 8.48 0.19 -5.11
N PHE A 3 8.51 -0.54 -6.22
CA PHE A 3 7.36 -0.67 -7.11
C PHE A 3 6.57 -1.92 -6.73
N LEU A 4 5.25 -1.84 -6.83
CA LEU A 4 4.37 -2.98 -6.57
C LEU A 4 4.49 -4.01 -7.68
N THR A 5 4.42 -5.29 -7.31
CA THR A 5 4.17 -6.38 -8.26
C THR A 5 2.74 -6.29 -8.81
N ALA A 6 2.43 -7.03 -9.87
CA ALA A 6 1.06 -7.09 -10.41
C ALA A 6 0.06 -7.60 -9.36
N GLU A 7 0.47 -8.58 -8.56
CA GLU A 7 -0.35 -9.14 -7.48
C GLU A 7 -0.58 -8.11 -6.35
N GLU A 8 0.48 -7.44 -5.88
CA GLU A 8 0.37 -6.40 -4.86
C GLU A 8 -0.49 -5.22 -5.32
N PHE A 9 -0.33 -4.82 -6.58
CA PHE A 9 -1.15 -3.77 -7.18
C PHE A 9 -2.61 -4.20 -7.31
N GLY A 10 -2.87 -5.44 -7.73
CA GLY A 10 -4.20 -6.03 -7.78
C GLY A 10 -4.89 -6.04 -6.42
N ALA A 11 -4.17 -6.45 -5.37
CA ALA A 11 -4.66 -6.42 -4.00
C ALA A 11 -5.01 -4.99 -3.54
N ALA A 12 -4.18 -4.00 -3.86
CA ALA A 12 -4.45 -2.60 -3.53
C ALA A 12 -5.71 -2.06 -4.23
N ILE A 13 -5.93 -2.42 -5.49
CA ILE A 13 -7.17 -2.08 -6.20
C ILE A 13 -8.38 -2.83 -5.61
N GLY A 14 -8.20 -4.08 -5.17
CA GLY A 14 -9.21 -4.83 -4.43
C GLY A 14 -9.67 -4.07 -3.19
N VAL A 15 -8.74 -3.63 -2.34
CA VAL A 15 -9.02 -2.81 -1.15
C VAL A 15 -9.81 -1.53 -1.50
N LEU A 16 -9.38 -0.79 -2.53
CA LEU A 16 -10.07 0.42 -2.96
C LEU A 16 -11.48 0.11 -3.48
N ALA A 17 -11.66 -1.02 -4.16
CA ALA A 17 -12.94 -1.46 -4.70
C ALA A 17 -13.89 -1.92 -3.60
N GLU A 18 -13.40 -2.59 -2.56
CA GLU A 18 -14.16 -2.94 -1.36
C GLU A 18 -14.63 -1.68 -0.63
N HIS A 19 -13.77 -0.68 -0.51
CA HIS A 19 -14.09 0.56 0.19
C HIS A 19 -15.10 1.45 -0.55
N HIS A 20 -14.95 1.59 -1.88
CA HIS A 20 -15.81 2.50 -2.66
C HIS A 20 -16.96 1.83 -3.41
N GLY A 21 -16.86 0.52 -3.66
CA GLY A 21 -17.59 -0.15 -4.74
C GLY A 21 -16.89 0.03 -6.09
N VAL A 22 -16.89 -1.01 -6.92
CA VAL A 22 -16.18 -1.06 -8.22
C VAL A 22 -16.60 0.08 -9.15
N GLU A 23 -17.90 0.36 -9.26
CA GLU A 23 -18.41 1.39 -10.17
C GLU A 23 -17.96 2.79 -9.76
N ARG A 24 -18.08 3.11 -8.46
CA ARG A 24 -17.65 4.39 -7.91
C ARG A 24 -16.15 4.55 -8.02
N LEU A 25 -15.37 3.51 -7.72
CA LEU A 25 -13.92 3.51 -7.91
C LEU A 25 -13.55 3.86 -9.36
N ARG A 26 -14.15 3.17 -10.34
CA ARG A 26 -13.94 3.47 -11.77
C ARG A 26 -14.26 4.92 -12.11
N GLU A 27 -15.37 5.45 -11.62
CA GLU A 27 -15.74 6.84 -11.89
C GLU A 27 -14.75 7.83 -11.29
N ARG A 28 -14.31 7.60 -10.05
CA ARG A 28 -13.31 8.46 -9.40
C ARG A 28 -11.98 8.43 -10.16
N LEU A 29 -11.52 7.25 -10.55
CA LEU A 29 -10.33 7.08 -11.37
C LEU A 29 -10.45 7.81 -12.72
N ALA A 30 -11.62 7.73 -13.36
CA ALA A 30 -11.87 8.45 -14.61
C ALA A 30 -11.84 9.97 -14.42
N ARG A 31 -12.44 10.50 -13.34
CA ARG A 31 -12.41 11.94 -13.01
C ARG A 31 -11.01 12.45 -12.74
N LEU A 32 -10.14 11.59 -12.20
CA LEU A 32 -8.71 11.88 -11.97
C LEU A 32 -7.84 11.61 -13.21
N ASN A 33 -8.44 11.41 -14.39
CA ASN A 33 -7.74 11.16 -15.65
C ASN A 33 -6.82 9.92 -15.64
N ALA A 34 -7.18 8.88 -14.87
CA ALA A 34 -6.39 7.66 -14.78
C ALA A 34 -6.33 6.88 -16.11
N PHE A 35 -7.36 7.00 -16.95
CA PHE A 35 -7.49 6.37 -18.25
C PHE A 35 -8.46 7.15 -19.14
N THR A 36 -8.35 6.97 -20.46
CA THR A 36 -9.18 7.68 -21.45
C THR A 36 -10.51 6.98 -21.75
N SER A 37 -10.64 5.69 -21.42
CA SER A 37 -11.86 4.90 -21.66
C SER A 37 -12.19 4.00 -20.49
N ARG A 38 -13.48 3.97 -20.15
CA ARG A 38 -14.09 3.14 -19.09
C ARG A 38 -14.52 1.75 -19.57
N ARG A 39 -14.47 1.50 -20.88
CA ARG A 39 -15.01 0.27 -21.50
C ARG A 39 -14.29 -0.97 -20.95
N GLY A 40 -15.07 -1.94 -20.45
CA GLY A 40 -14.56 -3.20 -19.92
C GLY A 40 -14.04 -3.15 -18.48
N LEU A 41 -14.07 -1.99 -17.82
CA LEU A 41 -13.60 -1.83 -16.44
C LEU A 41 -14.75 -2.11 -15.45
N ASN A 42 -15.32 -3.32 -15.49
CA ASN A 42 -16.50 -3.68 -14.71
C ASN A 42 -16.19 -4.52 -13.45
N SER A 43 -14.91 -4.74 -13.17
CA SER A 43 -14.44 -5.51 -12.02
C SER A 43 -13.13 -4.93 -11.47
N ALA A 44 -12.83 -5.20 -10.19
CA ALA A 44 -11.57 -4.78 -9.59
C ALA A 44 -10.34 -5.33 -10.33
N PRO A 45 -10.30 -6.63 -10.76
CA PRO A 45 -9.19 -7.14 -11.56
C PRO A 45 -9.02 -6.39 -12.90
N ALA A 46 -10.10 -6.09 -13.61
CA ALA A 46 -10.02 -5.38 -14.89
C ALA A 46 -9.50 -3.93 -14.71
N ILE A 47 -9.87 -3.27 -13.61
CA ILE A 47 -9.33 -1.96 -13.23
C ILE A 47 -7.84 -2.08 -12.90
N ALA A 48 -7.45 -3.09 -12.13
CA ALA A 48 -6.07 -3.33 -11.73
C ALA A 48 -5.16 -3.56 -12.93
N ASP A 49 -5.52 -4.48 -13.83
CA ASP A 49 -4.74 -4.77 -15.04
C ASP A 49 -4.53 -3.51 -15.88
N ARG A 50 -5.58 -2.71 -16.06
CA ARG A 50 -5.51 -1.46 -16.82
C ARG A 50 -4.58 -0.45 -16.16
N LEU A 51 -4.75 -0.20 -14.87
CA LEU A 51 -3.93 0.78 -14.15
C LEU A 51 -2.49 0.33 -14.01
N PHE A 52 -2.25 -0.96 -13.80
CA PHE A 52 -0.91 -1.53 -13.73
C PHE A 52 -0.18 -1.35 -15.08
N ALA A 53 -0.85 -1.65 -16.20
CA ALA A 53 -0.27 -1.47 -17.54
C ALA A 53 0.06 0.00 -17.85
N LEU A 54 -0.81 0.93 -17.44
CA LEU A 54 -0.62 2.37 -17.66
C LEU A 54 0.49 2.95 -16.78
N SER A 55 0.45 2.66 -15.47
CA SER A 55 1.41 3.16 -14.48
C SER A 55 2.75 2.42 -14.50
N GLY A 56 2.81 1.22 -15.09
CA GLY A 56 3.95 0.32 -14.98
C GLY A 56 4.17 -0.16 -13.53
N GLY A 57 3.09 -0.38 -12.77
CA GLY A 57 3.18 -0.67 -11.34
C GLY A 57 3.71 0.52 -10.52
N LEU A 58 3.20 1.72 -10.81
CA LEU A 58 3.62 3.01 -10.21
C LEU A 58 5.02 3.51 -10.63
N ARG A 59 5.70 2.84 -11.57
CA ARG A 59 7.01 3.27 -12.10
C ARG A 59 6.95 4.56 -12.90
N ARG A 60 5.84 4.81 -13.59
CA ARG A 60 5.67 5.96 -14.49
C ARG A 60 4.89 7.07 -13.79
N GLN A 61 5.33 8.31 -13.93
CA GLN A 61 4.60 9.47 -13.40
C GLN A 61 3.53 9.92 -14.40
N VAL A 62 2.39 9.22 -14.39
CA VAL A 62 1.27 9.43 -15.31
C VAL A 62 -0.04 9.55 -14.53
N GLY A 63 -1.12 9.97 -15.20
CA GLY A 63 -2.45 10.12 -14.59
C GLY A 63 -2.92 8.90 -13.81
N ALA A 64 -2.62 7.68 -14.28
CA ALA A 64 -2.94 6.44 -13.55
C ALA A 64 -2.26 6.34 -12.18
N THR A 65 -0.98 6.73 -12.09
CA THR A 65 -0.21 6.73 -10.85
C THR A 65 -0.74 7.79 -9.90
N PHE A 66 -0.94 9.02 -10.39
CA PHE A 66 -1.49 10.09 -9.59
C PHE A 66 -2.87 9.73 -9.02
N ALA A 67 -3.79 9.28 -9.87
CA ALA A 67 -5.13 8.90 -9.46
C ALA A 67 -5.14 7.79 -8.41
N PHE A 68 -4.32 6.75 -8.59
CA PHE A 68 -4.17 5.68 -7.61
C PHE A 68 -3.64 6.23 -6.28
N THR A 69 -2.53 6.96 -6.30
CA THR A 69 -1.89 7.47 -5.07
C THR A 69 -2.82 8.42 -4.31
N SER A 70 -3.56 9.30 -5.00
CA SER A 70 -4.53 10.18 -4.35
C SER A 70 -5.65 9.42 -3.65
N LEU A 71 -6.23 8.40 -4.31
CA LEU A 71 -7.29 7.59 -3.71
C LEU A 71 -6.77 6.72 -2.55
N TRP A 72 -5.55 6.21 -2.67
CA TRP A 72 -4.91 5.45 -1.60
C TRP A 72 -4.62 6.32 -0.37
N GLN A 73 -4.04 7.51 -0.58
CA GLN A 73 -3.78 8.45 0.50
C GLN A 73 -5.06 8.93 1.17
N GLU A 74 -6.13 9.17 0.42
CA GLU A 74 -7.43 9.50 0.99
C GLU A 74 -7.97 8.36 1.88
N LEU A 75 -7.89 7.11 1.40
CA LEU A 75 -8.30 5.94 2.18
C LEU A 75 -7.51 5.82 3.48
N VAL A 76 -6.18 5.91 3.42
CA VAL A 76 -5.29 5.72 4.56
C VAL A 76 -5.40 6.88 5.55
N GLY A 77 -5.40 8.12 5.05
CA GLY A 77 -5.54 9.33 5.87
C GLY A 77 -6.89 9.39 6.59
N ALA A 78 -7.99 9.00 5.93
CA ALA A 78 -9.31 8.93 6.55
C ALA A 78 -9.39 7.91 7.71
N ARG A 79 -8.52 6.88 7.72
CA ARG A 79 -8.46 5.87 8.79
C ARG A 79 -7.49 6.25 9.91
N LEU A 80 -6.39 6.92 9.59
CA LEU A 80 -5.36 7.31 10.57
C LEU A 80 -5.77 8.50 11.42
N GLY A 81 -6.29 9.56 10.78
CA GLY A 81 -6.39 10.88 11.41
C GLY A 81 -5.04 11.48 11.82
N GLU A 82 -5.05 12.70 12.34
CA GLU A 82 -3.83 13.48 12.62
C GLU A 82 -2.92 12.81 13.68
N THR A 83 -3.51 12.21 14.72
CA THR A 83 -2.73 11.51 15.75
C THR A 83 -2.06 10.25 15.20
N GLY A 84 -2.76 9.50 14.34
CA GLY A 84 -2.20 8.33 13.68
C GLY A 84 -1.06 8.69 12.73
N GLU A 85 -1.22 9.77 11.96
CA GLU A 85 -0.18 10.29 11.06
C GLU A 85 1.11 10.62 11.82
N LYS A 86 1.03 11.40 12.91
CA LYS A 86 2.22 11.72 13.75
C LYS A 86 2.89 10.49 14.34
N ARG A 87 2.10 9.50 14.77
CA ARG A 87 2.62 8.22 15.28
C ARG A 87 3.38 7.47 14.19
N LEU A 88 2.84 7.40 12.97
CA LEU A 88 3.51 6.75 11.85
C LEU A 88 4.75 7.50 11.37
N GLU A 89 4.77 8.83 11.44
CA GLU A 89 5.98 9.61 11.14
C GLU A 89 7.12 9.25 12.10
N THR A 90 6.84 9.17 13.40
CA THR A 90 7.85 8.75 14.40
C THR A 90 8.35 7.33 14.13
N LEU A 91 7.44 6.39 13.81
CA LEU A 91 7.83 5.02 13.48
C LEU A 91 8.59 4.93 12.15
N ALA A 92 8.32 5.81 11.19
CA ALA A 92 9.09 5.90 9.95
C ALA A 92 10.53 6.36 10.22
N ASP A 93 10.71 7.31 11.15
CA ASP A 93 12.04 7.76 11.56
C ASP A 93 12.87 6.63 12.21
N GLU A 94 12.23 5.75 12.99
CA GLU A 94 12.88 4.55 13.55
C GLU A 94 13.33 3.57 12.44
N VAL A 95 12.52 3.36 11.41
CA VAL A 95 12.91 2.55 10.24
C VAL A 95 14.06 3.22 9.51
N ASN A 96 13.98 4.52 9.26
CA ASN A 96 15.01 5.29 8.56
C ASN A 96 16.34 5.32 9.33
N ALA A 97 16.31 5.31 10.67
CA ALA A 97 17.50 5.22 11.50
C ALA A 97 18.26 3.88 11.32
N CYS A 98 17.62 2.86 10.73
CA CYS A 98 18.24 1.58 10.40
C CYS A 98 18.87 1.54 9.00
N LEU A 99 18.71 2.61 8.22
CA LEU A 99 19.19 2.70 6.84
C LEU A 99 20.49 3.49 6.74
N ALA A 100 21.33 3.09 5.79
CA ALA A 100 22.49 3.84 5.35
C ALA A 100 22.06 4.96 4.37
N PRO A 101 22.94 5.92 4.04
CA PRO A 101 22.62 7.02 3.12
C PRO A 101 22.20 6.58 1.70
N ASP A 102 22.51 5.34 1.31
CA ASP A 102 22.13 4.73 0.03
C ASP A 102 20.87 3.85 0.12
N ASP A 103 20.09 3.99 1.20
CA ASP A 103 18.87 3.24 1.51
C ASP A 103 19.08 1.73 1.72
N THR A 104 20.32 1.28 1.92
CA THR A 104 20.61 -0.10 2.33
C THR A 104 20.42 -0.28 3.84
N ILE A 105 20.06 -1.48 4.28
CA ILE A 105 19.95 -1.80 5.71
C ILE A 105 21.38 -1.88 6.29
N VAL A 106 21.64 -1.12 7.36
CA VAL A 106 22.95 -1.13 8.02
C VAL A 106 23.21 -2.51 8.64
N SER A 107 24.37 -3.09 8.34
CA SER A 107 24.79 -4.36 8.93
C SER A 107 24.74 -4.32 10.46
N GLY A 108 24.11 -5.31 11.08
CA GLY A 108 23.94 -5.40 12.53
C GLY A 108 22.68 -4.72 13.07
N LYS A 109 21.89 -4.04 12.22
CA LYS A 109 20.59 -3.44 12.58
C LYS A 109 19.39 -4.27 12.16
N GLU A 110 19.58 -5.53 11.75
CA GLU A 110 18.52 -6.40 11.25
C GLU A 110 17.40 -6.59 12.30
N ALA A 111 17.77 -6.80 13.57
CA ALA A 111 16.78 -6.94 14.64
C ALA A 111 16.06 -5.62 14.99
N ASP A 112 16.72 -4.47 14.79
CA ASP A 112 16.13 -3.16 15.05
C ASP A 112 15.16 -2.77 13.94
N ILE A 113 15.51 -3.03 12.68
CA ILE A 113 14.60 -2.78 11.56
C ILE A 113 13.39 -3.72 11.62
N ASP A 114 13.56 -4.98 12.03
CA ASP A 114 12.44 -5.89 12.28
C ASP A 114 11.47 -5.35 13.32
N ARG A 115 12.00 -4.82 14.44
CA ARG A 115 11.17 -4.23 15.50
C ARG A 115 10.44 -2.98 15.03
N ALA A 116 11.14 -2.08 14.32
CA ALA A 116 10.56 -0.85 13.81
C ALA A 116 9.45 -1.15 12.78
N LEU A 117 9.69 -2.09 11.84
CA LEU A 117 8.69 -2.52 10.86
C LEU A 117 7.50 -3.22 11.53
N ALA A 118 7.73 -4.02 12.57
CA ALA A 118 6.65 -4.66 13.32
C ALA A 118 5.76 -3.61 14.02
N ALA A 119 6.36 -2.64 14.71
CA ALA A 119 5.63 -1.56 15.38
C ALA A 119 4.85 -0.68 14.38
N TYR A 120 5.47 -0.36 13.23
CA TYR A 120 4.82 0.36 12.14
C TYR A 120 3.60 -0.40 11.61
N ARG A 121 3.77 -1.69 11.35
CA ARG A 121 2.70 -2.57 10.86
C ARG A 121 1.57 -2.69 11.86
N GLU A 122 1.87 -2.85 13.15
CA GLU A 122 0.87 -2.93 14.22
C GLU A 122 0.04 -1.66 14.31
N ALA A 123 0.69 -0.48 14.32
CA ALA A 123 0.01 0.80 14.36
C ALA A 123 -0.92 1.01 13.15
N LEU A 124 -0.48 0.62 11.94
CA LEU A 124 -1.35 0.67 10.75
C LEU A 124 -2.47 -0.38 10.80
N THR A 125 -2.19 -1.58 11.29
CA THR A 125 -3.17 -2.67 11.35
C THR A 125 -4.31 -2.33 12.30
N GLU A 126 -4.02 -1.67 13.42
CA GLU A 126 -5.00 -1.21 14.41
C GLU A 126 -6.08 -0.32 13.78
N VAL A 127 -5.71 0.55 12.84
CA VAL A 127 -6.62 1.55 12.27
C VAL A 127 -7.12 1.19 10.87
N ALA A 128 -6.32 0.48 10.08
CA ALA A 128 -6.59 0.23 8.67
C ALA A 128 -6.68 -1.25 8.29
N GLY A 129 -6.41 -2.15 9.23
CA GLY A 129 -6.40 -3.59 8.98
C GLY A 129 -5.13 -4.08 8.28
N PRO A 130 -4.88 -5.40 8.33
CA PRO A 130 -3.58 -5.98 7.96
C PRO A 130 -3.23 -5.86 6.48
N ALA A 131 -4.24 -5.95 5.60
CA ALA A 131 -4.03 -5.83 4.15
C ALA A 131 -3.56 -4.43 3.76
N VAL A 132 -4.23 -3.38 4.29
CA VAL A 132 -3.85 -1.99 4.04
C VAL A 132 -2.49 -1.69 4.65
N ALA A 133 -2.23 -2.15 5.87
CA ALA A 133 -0.95 -1.97 6.53
C ALA A 133 0.21 -2.49 5.67
N ARG A 134 0.11 -3.74 5.20
CA ARG A 134 1.15 -4.35 4.37
C ARG A 134 1.36 -3.60 3.06
N LEU A 135 0.29 -3.27 2.35
CA LEU A 135 0.38 -2.60 1.05
C LEU A 135 0.91 -1.18 1.17
N ASP A 136 0.46 -0.43 2.19
CA ASP A 136 0.93 0.93 2.44
C ASP A 136 2.43 0.97 2.78
N MET A 137 2.89 0.03 3.62
CA MET A 137 4.31 -0.13 3.92
C MET A 137 5.13 -0.45 2.66
N LEU A 138 4.66 -1.36 1.79
CA LEU A 138 5.34 -1.68 0.53
C LEU A 138 5.44 -0.48 -0.41
N MET A 139 4.39 0.35 -0.50
CA MET A 139 4.38 1.54 -1.35
C MET A 139 5.34 2.63 -0.87
N LYS A 140 5.53 2.74 0.45
CA LYS A 140 6.40 3.75 1.07
C LYS A 140 7.85 3.29 1.21
N ALA A 141 8.08 1.98 1.27
CA ALA A 141 9.39 1.38 1.49
C ALA A 141 10.40 1.71 0.39
N VAL A 142 11.67 1.85 0.78
CA VAL A 142 12.82 1.76 -0.13
C VAL A 142 13.02 0.32 -0.61
N PRO A 143 13.74 0.06 -1.72
CA PRO A 143 13.87 -1.28 -2.28
C PRO A 143 14.32 -2.36 -1.28
N ALA A 144 15.36 -2.09 -0.48
CA ALA A 144 15.88 -3.04 0.51
C ALA A 144 14.82 -3.41 1.57
N VAL A 145 14.07 -2.42 2.07
CA VAL A 145 12.99 -2.64 3.04
C VAL A 145 11.82 -3.39 2.41
N ALA A 146 11.49 -3.11 1.14
CA ALA A 146 10.42 -3.82 0.45
C ALA A 146 10.77 -5.29 0.19
N GLU A 147 12.01 -5.60 -0.15
CA GLU A 147 12.50 -6.98 -0.27
C GLU A 147 12.40 -7.70 1.09
N HIS A 148 12.81 -7.02 2.17
CA HIS A 148 12.69 -7.53 3.53
C HIS A 148 11.22 -7.82 3.93
N LEU A 149 10.31 -6.89 3.64
CA LEU A 149 8.87 -7.04 3.88
C LEU A 149 8.23 -8.17 3.05
N ARG A 150 8.75 -8.46 1.86
CA ARG A 150 8.27 -9.57 1.01
C ARG A 150 8.81 -10.92 1.49
N ALA A 151 10.02 -10.96 2.04
CA ALA A 151 10.61 -12.16 2.60
C ALA A 151 9.95 -12.57 3.93
N ALA A 152 9.39 -11.60 4.67
CA ALA A 152 8.66 -11.87 5.90
C ALA A 152 7.39 -12.70 5.63
N PRO A 153 7.11 -13.74 6.45
CA PRO A 153 5.89 -14.53 6.32
C PRO A 153 4.66 -13.63 6.50
N VAL A 154 3.72 -13.73 5.54
CA VAL A 154 2.42 -13.07 5.66
C VAL A 154 1.66 -13.80 6.77
N ALA A 155 1.42 -13.10 7.88
CA ALA A 155 0.58 -13.65 8.95
C ALA A 155 -0.79 -14.01 8.35
N PRO A 156 -1.32 -15.23 8.57
CA PRO A 156 -2.64 -15.60 8.08
C PRO A 156 -3.68 -14.63 8.65
N LEU A 157 -4.64 -14.20 7.81
CA LEU A 157 -5.81 -13.49 8.28
C LEU A 157 -6.49 -14.34 9.36
N PRO A 158 -6.97 -13.75 10.47
CA PRO A 158 -7.76 -14.52 11.43
C PRO A 158 -8.95 -15.13 10.68
N ASP A 159 -9.10 -16.45 10.79
CA ASP A 159 -10.22 -17.21 10.24
C ASP A 159 -11.53 -16.49 10.61
N PRO A 160 -12.48 -16.31 9.69
CA PRO A 160 -13.81 -15.88 10.08
C PRO A 160 -14.41 -17.03 10.91
N SER A 161 -14.25 -16.94 12.23
CA SER A 161 -14.86 -17.88 13.16
C SER A 161 -16.33 -18.05 12.81
N PRO A 162 -16.85 -19.29 12.69
CA PRO A 162 -18.26 -19.52 12.48
C PRO A 162 -18.98 -18.98 13.71
N GLN A 163 -19.79 -17.93 13.53
CA GLN A 163 -20.74 -17.53 14.56
C GLN A 163 -21.69 -18.71 14.78
N ALA A 164 -21.66 -19.23 16.01
CA ALA A 164 -22.55 -20.27 16.52
C ALA A 164 -23.98 -19.74 16.71
#